data_AF-A0A150JC22-F1
#
_entry.id   AF-A0A150JC22-F1
#
_cell.length_a   1.000
_cell.length_b   1.000
_cell.length_c   1.000
_cell.angle_alpha   90.00
_cell.angle_beta   90.00
_cell.angle_gamma   90.00
#
_symmetry.space_group_name_H-M   'P 1'
#
loop_
_entity.id
_entity.type
_entity.pdbx_description
1 polymer ?
#
loop_
_entity_poly.entity_id
_entity_poly.type
_entity_poly.pdbx_seq_one_letter_code
_entity_poly.pdbx_strand_id
1 'polypeptide(L)'
;MLDENYILDNENKYLIKEYSVTNIEEVFIQSIRAERDGASALVCAPIVSSIVEKVVTIPVVTIMPQKSTLIALKTAAKKIKS
;
A
#
# COMPACT_ATOMS: atom_id res chain seq x y z
N MET A 1 -8.09 1.07 8.21
CA MET A 1 -8.80 -0.20 7.97
C MET A 1 -9.82 0.12 6.90
N LEU A 2 -9.70 -0.48 5.71
CA LEU A 2 -10.63 -0.20 4.61
C LEU A 2 -12.00 -0.76 5.01
N ASP A 3 -13.04 0.08 5.00
CA ASP A 3 -14.39 -0.28 5.46
C ASP A 3 -15.08 -1.29 4.51
N GLU A 4 -14.52 -1.51 3.31
CA GLU A 4 -14.98 -2.47 2.32
C GLU A 4 -13.82 -3.37 1.86
N ASN A 5 -14.03 -4.69 1.85
CA ASN A 5 -13.04 -5.68 1.38
C ASN A 5 -13.06 -5.86 -0.14
N TYR A 6 -13.65 -4.94 -0.91
CA TYR A 6 -13.68 -5.03 -2.36
C TYR A 6 -13.66 -3.64 -3.01
N ILE A 7 -13.13 -3.56 -4.24
CA ILE A 7 -13.35 -2.42 -5.13
C ILE A 7 -14.18 -2.87 -6.34
N LEU A 8 -14.99 -1.94 -6.85
CA LEU A 8 -15.67 -2.10 -8.13
C LEU A 8 -14.98 -1.22 -9.16
N ASP A 9 -14.64 -1.81 -10.31
CA ASP A 9 -14.18 -1.07 -11.49
C ASP A 9 -14.99 -1.55 -12.70
N ASN A 10 -15.93 -0.71 -13.13
CA ASN A 10 -16.98 -1.05 -14.08
C ASN A 10 -17.80 -2.27 -13.64
N GLU A 11 -17.73 -3.38 -14.39
CA GLU A 11 -18.40 -4.65 -14.08
C GLU A 11 -17.53 -5.59 -13.24
N ASN A 12 -16.26 -5.24 -13.00
CA ASN A 12 -15.32 -6.10 -12.29
C ASN A 12 -15.34 -5.82 -10.79
N LYS A 13 -15.39 -6.88 -10.00
CA LYS A 13 -15.27 -6.83 -8.54
C LYS A 13 -13.94 -7.43 -8.12
N TYR A 14 -13.12 -6.64 -7.44
CA TYR A 14 -11.82 -7.06 -6.94
C TYR A 14 -11.85 -7.16 -5.43
N LEU A 15 -11.42 -8.30 -4.88
CA LEU A 15 -11.24 -8.47 -3.45
C LEU A 15 -9.98 -7.70 -3.00
N ILE A 16 -10.11 -6.93 -1.93
CA ILE A 16 -8.99 -6.29 -1.25
C ILE A 16 -8.63 -7.16 -0.04
N LYS A 17 -7.35 -7.45 0.11
CA LYS A 17 -6.81 -8.12 1.30
C LYS A 17 -5.66 -7.30 1.86
N GLU A 18 -5.75 -6.96 3.13
CA GLU A 18 -4.70 -6.21 3.82
C GLU A 18 -3.60 -7.15 4.33
N TYR A 19 -2.35 -6.77 4.09
CA TYR A 19 -1.17 -7.41 4.64
C TYR A 19 -0.42 -6.37 5.47
N SER A 20 -0.81 -6.22 6.73
CA SER A 20 -0.19 -5.25 7.62
C SER A 20 1.26 -5.64 7.92
N VAL A 21 2.12 -4.63 8.02
CA VAL A 21 3.56 -4.75 8.22
C VAL A 21 4.03 -3.66 9.17
N THR A 22 5.06 -3.94 9.96
CA THR A 22 5.62 -3.00 10.95
C THR A 22 7.02 -2.53 10.61
N ASN A 23 7.73 -3.25 9.73
CA ASN A 23 9.10 -2.97 9.33
C ASN A 23 9.31 -3.37 7.85
N ILE A 24 10.48 -3.01 7.30
CA ILE A 24 10.80 -3.21 5.88
C ILE A 24 11.02 -4.70 5.58
N GLU A 25 11.61 -5.45 6.49
CA GLU A 25 11.85 -6.88 6.33
C GLU A 25 10.54 -7.66 6.17
N GLU A 26 9.53 -7.33 6.98
CA GLU A 26 8.17 -7.87 6.88
C GLU A 26 7.50 -7.56 5.54
N VAL A 27 7.80 -6.41 4.91
CA VAL A 27 7.25 -6.07 3.59
C VAL A 27 7.61 -7.13 2.57
N PHE A 28 8.86 -7.62 2.55
CA PHE A 28 9.28 -8.63 1.59
C PHE A 28 8.60 -9.96 1.84
N ILE A 29 8.56 -10.42 3.09
CA ILE A 29 7.92 -11.67 3.48
C ILE A 29 6.43 -11.64 3.09
N GLN A 30 5.74 -10.55 3.42
CA GLN A 30 4.31 -10.40 3.18
C GLN A 30 3.98 -10.17 1.70
N SER A 31 4.85 -9.52 0.93
CA SER A 31 4.66 -9.36 -0.53
C SER A 31 4.72 -10.71 -1.25
N ILE A 32 5.73 -11.53 -0.93
CA ILE A 32 5.85 -12.90 -1.48
C ILE A 32 4.67 -13.76 -1.02
N ARG A 33 4.25 -13.63 0.24
CA ARG A 33 3.08 -14.34 0.75
C ARG A 33 1.80 -13.92 0.03
N ALA A 34 1.60 -12.64 -0.23
CA ALA A 34 0.43 -12.15 -0.95
C ALA A 34 0.36 -12.72 -2.38
N GLU A 35 1.50 -12.79 -3.07
CA GLU A 35 1.58 -13.48 -4.37
C GLU A 35 1.23 -14.97 -4.26
N ARG A 36 1.78 -15.68 -3.26
CA ARG A 36 1.48 -17.11 -3.02
C ARG A 36 0.02 -17.36 -2.63
N ASP A 37 -0.62 -16.41 -1.95
CA ASP A 37 -2.05 -16.44 -1.63
C ASP A 37 -2.93 -16.19 -2.87
N GLY A 38 -2.34 -15.91 -4.04
CA GLY A 38 -3.04 -15.72 -5.31
C GLY A 38 -3.44 -14.27 -5.60
N ALA A 39 -2.78 -13.28 -4.98
CA ALA A 39 -3.03 -11.88 -5.32
C ALA A 39 -2.68 -11.60 -6.79
N SER A 40 -3.57 -10.91 -7.51
CA SER A 40 -3.33 -10.53 -8.91
C SER A 40 -2.46 -9.27 -9.07
N ALA A 41 -2.33 -8.47 -8.02
CA ALA A 41 -1.51 -7.26 -7.98
C ALA A 41 -1.25 -6.83 -6.52
N LEU A 42 -0.21 -6.04 -6.30
CA LEU A 42 0.10 -5.42 -5.00
C LEU A 42 -0.01 -3.90 -5.08
N VAL A 43 -0.44 -3.28 -3.97
CA VAL A 43 -0.38 -1.83 -3.78
C VAL A 43 0.52 -1.55 -2.57
N CYS A 44 1.55 -0.73 -2.75
CA CYS A 44 2.49 -0.39 -1.66
C CYS A 44 2.99 1.05 -1.74
N ALA A 45 3.67 1.51 -0.67
CA ALA A 45 4.21 2.86 -0.59
C ALA A 45 5.50 3.03 -1.43
N PRO A 46 5.85 4.28 -1.83
CA PRO A 46 6.98 4.53 -2.74
C PRO A 46 8.33 4.06 -2.22
N ILE A 47 8.52 4.02 -0.90
CA ILE A 47 9.81 3.66 -0.29
C ILE A 47 10.21 2.18 -0.50
N VAL A 48 9.25 1.31 -0.81
CA VAL A 48 9.49 -0.13 -1.00
C VAL A 48 9.19 -0.63 -2.41
N SER A 49 8.51 0.16 -3.26
CA SER A 49 7.98 -0.33 -4.54
C SER A 49 9.02 -0.97 -5.45
N SER A 50 10.13 -0.27 -5.70
CA SER A 50 11.22 -0.76 -6.57
C SER A 50 11.92 -2.02 -6.05
N ILE A 51 11.80 -2.32 -4.75
CA ILE A 51 12.37 -3.53 -4.16
C ILE A 51 11.35 -4.66 -4.20
N VAL A 52 10.07 -4.36 -3.91
CA VAL A 52 8.97 -5.33 -4.02
C VAL A 52 8.86 -5.86 -5.46
N GLU A 53 8.96 -4.99 -6.47
CA GLU A 53 8.97 -5.36 -7.89
C GLU A 53 10.08 -6.35 -8.28
N LYS A 54 11.17 -6.43 -7.50
CA LYS A 54 12.27 -7.37 -7.76
C LYS A 54 12.06 -8.75 -7.14
N VAL A 55 11.13 -8.88 -6.19
CA VAL A 55 10.93 -10.12 -5.41
C VAL A 55 9.59 -10.80 -5.69
N VAL A 56 8.68 -10.13 -6.40
CA VAL A 56 7.43 -10.71 -6.89
C VAL A 56 7.36 -10.62 -8.41
N THR A 57 6.50 -11.42 -9.01
CA THR A 57 6.25 -11.44 -10.46
C THR A 57 4.94 -10.76 -10.85
N ILE A 58 4.04 -10.56 -9.90
CA ILE A 58 2.77 -9.85 -10.10
C ILE A 58 2.95 -8.32 -10.18
N PRO A 59 2.05 -7.59 -10.88
CA PRO A 59 2.11 -6.14 -10.97
C PRO A 59 2.11 -5.45 -9.60
N VAL A 60 2.95 -4.43 -9.45
CA VAL A 60 3.04 -3.59 -8.25
C VAL A 60 2.64 -2.17 -8.61
N VAL A 61 1.73 -1.59 -7.82
CA VAL A 61 1.26 -0.21 -7.96
C VAL A 61 1.72 0.59 -6.75
N THR A 62 2.35 1.73 -7.02
CA THR A 62 2.82 2.64 -5.97
C THR A 62 1.75 3.68 -5.62
N ILE A 63 1.37 3.78 -4.35
CA ILE A 63 0.49 4.87 -3.88
C ILE A 63 1.28 6.18 -3.72
N MET A 64 0.78 7.27 -4.31
CA MET A 64 1.33 8.63 -4.13
C MET A 64 0.42 9.46 -3.20
N PRO A 65 0.80 9.68 -1.92
CA PRO A 65 -0.11 10.23 -0.90
C PRO A 65 -0.18 11.77 -0.92
N GLN A 66 -0.70 12.38 -2.00
CA GLN A 66 -0.72 13.84 -2.16
C GLN A 66 -1.51 14.59 -1.07
N LYS A 67 -2.79 14.22 -0.86
CA LYS A 67 -3.66 14.89 0.15
C LYS A 67 -3.13 14.69 1.58
N SER A 68 -2.65 13.49 1.89
CA SER A 68 -2.11 13.16 3.21
C SER A 68 -0.89 14.01 3.55
N THR A 69 0.00 14.26 2.59
CA THR A 69 1.17 15.15 2.79
C THR A 69 0.76 16.56 3.16
N LEU A 70 -0.25 17.13 2.51
CA LEU A 70 -0.74 18.48 2.84
C LEU A 70 -1.31 18.56 4.27
N ILE A 71 -2.06 17.54 4.69
CA ILE A 71 -2.61 17.46 6.05
C ILE A 71 -1.48 17.34 7.08
N ALA A 72 -0.48 16.52 6.81
CA ALA A 72 0.69 16.37 7.68
C ALA A 72 1.46 17.70 7.83
N LEU A 73 1.70 18.42 6.74
CA LEU A 73 2.34 19.74 6.77
C LEU A 73 1.56 20.76 7.60
N LYS A 74 0.25 20.87 7.39
CA LYS A 74 -0.62 21.74 8.19
C LYS A 74 -0.56 21.38 9.68
N THR A 75 -0.48 20.10 10.00
CA THR A 75 -0.38 19.61 11.38
C THR A 75 0.96 19.95 12.00
N ALA A 76 2.07 19.74 11.28
CA ALA A 76 3.40 20.13 11.72
C ALA A 76 3.50 21.64 11.97
N ALA A 77 2.96 22.46 11.06
CA ALA A 77 2.94 23.91 11.20
C ALA A 77 2.18 24.38 12.46
N LYS A 78 1.07 23.71 12.82
CA LYS A 78 0.35 24.00 14.07
C LYS A 78 1.19 23.65 15.30
N LYS A 79 1.94 22.55 15.28
CA LYS A 79 2.78 22.10 16.40
C LYS A 79 3.99 23.01 16.64
N ILE A 80 4.57 23.61 15.59
CA ILE A 80 5.71 24.53 15.71
C ILE A 80 5.29 25.87 16.34
N LYS A 81 4.03 26.29 16.17
CA LYS A 81 3.50 27.55 16.72
C LYS A 81 3.04 27.45 18.18
N SER A 82 3.02 26.24 18.73
CA SER A 82 2.76 25.96 20.15
C SER A 82 4.06 25.91 20.92
#